data_AF-A0AAC9IRM4-F1
#
_entry.id   AF-A0AAC9IRM4-F1
#
_cell.length_a   1.000
_cell.length_b   1.000
_cell.length_c   1.000
_cell.angle_alpha   90.00
_cell.angle_beta   90.00
_cell.angle_gamma   90.00
#
_symmetry.space_group_name_H-M   'P 1'
#
loop_
_entity.id
_entity.type
_entity.pdbx_description
1 polymer ?
#
loop_
_entity_poly.entity_id
_entity_poly.type
_entity_poly.pdbx_seq_one_letter_code
_entity_poly.pdbx_strand_id
1 'polypeptide(L)' 'MKYIIGFIVCILVLITALYVILGFWGIEMFDSEHLVNTYKTIGIVIVVALFLIMVVSFFFKRDHKGYDTTKGNIAHPKK' A
#
# COMPACT_ATOMS: atom_id res chain seq x y z
N MET A 1 -18.77 15.99 -9.15
CA MET A 1 -20.03 15.57 -8.51
C MET A 1 -20.19 14.04 -8.51
N LYS A 2 -20.41 13.40 -9.67
CA LYS A 2 -20.65 11.93 -9.76
C LYS A 2 -19.51 11.08 -9.17
N TYR A 3 -18.26 11.44 -9.44
CA TYR A 3 -17.08 10.74 -8.92
C TYR A 3 -16.89 10.93 -7.40
N ILE A 4 -17.27 12.09 -6.86
CA ILE A 4 -17.16 12.38 -5.43
C ILE A 4 -18.19 11.56 -4.66
N ILE A 5 -19.42 11.47 -5.17
CA ILE A 5 -20.47 10.64 -4.58
C ILE A 5 -20.08 9.16 -4.66
N GLY A 6 -19.58 8.71 -5.81
CA GLY A 6 -19.07 7.34 -5.96
C GLY A 6 -17.94 7.02 -4.98
N PHE A 7 -17.02 7.97 -4.77
CA PHE A 7 -15.93 7.84 -3.81
C PHE A 7 -16.44 7.72 -2.36
N ILE A 8 -17.40 8.57 -1.97
CA ILE A 8 -18.02 8.52 -0.63
C ILE A 8 -18.76 7.19 -0.40
N VAL A 9 -19.53 6.72 -1.39
CA VAL A 9 -20.22 5.43 -1.32
C VAL A 9 -19.21 4.28 -1.20
N CYS A 10 -18.12 4.34 -1.95
CA CYS A 10 -17.05 3.34 -1.89
C CYS A 10 -16.41 3.29 -0.49
N ILE A 11 -16.14 4.45 0.10
CA ILE A 11 -15.63 4.55 1.48
C ILE A 11 -16.61 3.95 2.48
N LEU A 12 -17.90 4.25 2.37
CA LEU A 12 -18.93 3.69 3.27
C LEU A 12 -18.97 2.17 3.19
N VAL A 13 -18.91 1.60 1.98
CA VAL A 13 -18.89 0.14 1.78
C VAL A 13 -17.63 -0.46 2.40
N LEU A 14 -16.47 0.16 2.20
CA LEU A 14 -15.20 -0.31 2.74
C LEU A 14 -15.18 -0.28 4.27
N ILE A 15 -15.68 0.79 4.90
CA ILE A 15 -15.79 0.90 6.36
C ILE A 15 -16.73 -0.18 6.91
N THR A 16 -17.86 -0.41 6.24
CA THR A 16 -18.82 -1.44 6.65
C THR A 16 -18.22 -2.84 6.55
N ALA A 17 -17.54 -3.15 5.45
CA ALA A 17 -16.85 -4.43 5.28
C ALA A 17 -15.76 -4.64 6.33
N LEU A 18 -14.98 -3.59 6.63
CA LEU A 18 -13.95 -3.61 7.66
C LEU A 18 -14.55 -3.93 9.04
N TYR A 19 -15.67 -3.30 9.40
CA TYR A 19 -16.39 -3.58 10.65
C TYR A 19 -16.82 -5.05 10.77
N VAL A 20 -17.38 -5.63 9.70
CA VAL A 20 -17.77 -7.06 9.69
C VAL A 20 -16.56 -7.98 9.84
N ILE A 21 -15.46 -7.68 9.14
CA ILE A 21 -14.22 -8.48 9.22
C ILE A 21 -13.64 -8.43 10.63
N LEU A 22 -13.61 -7.26 11.27
CA LEU A 22 -13.19 -7.11 12.67
C LEU A 22 -14.06 -7.92 13.62
N GLY A 23 -15.38 -7.96 13.36
CA GLY A 23 -16.32 -8.81 14.08
C GLY A 23 -15.99 -10.32 13.98
N PHE A 24 -15.57 -10.81 12.81
CA PHE A 24 -15.12 -12.21 12.67
C PHE A 24 -13.87 -12.54 13.49
N TRP A 25 -13.06 -11.53 13.78
CA TRP A 25 -11.85 -11.66 14.59
C TRP A 25 -12.10 -11.44 16.08
N GLY A 26 -13.37 -11.21 16.48
CA GLY A 26 -13.74 -10.93 17.86
C GLY A 26 -13.23 -9.58 18.38
N ILE A 27 -12.99 -8.62 17.48
CA ILE A 27 -12.48 -7.29 17.84
C ILE A 27 -13.66 -6.33 17.95
N GLU A 28 -13.92 -5.82 19.16
CA GLU A 28 -14.94 -4.80 19.40
C GLU A 28 -14.39 -3.40 19.11
N MET A 29 -14.94 -2.69 18.12
CA MET A 29 -14.42 -1.39 17.68
C MET A 29 -14.47 -0.27 18.74
N PHE A 30 -15.35 -0.38 19.74
CA PHE A 30 -15.58 0.66 20.74
C PHE A 30 -14.86 0.41 22.06
N ASP A 31 -13.88 -0.51 22.10
CA ASP A 31 -12.97 -0.62 23.23
C ASP A 31 -11.69 0.19 22.99
N SER A 32 -11.30 0.96 24.01
CA SER A 32 -10.04 1.71 24.03
C SER A 32 -8.82 0.82 23.82
N GLU A 33 -8.85 -0.43 24.28
CA GLU A 33 -7.74 -1.38 24.11
C GLU A 33 -7.62 -1.85 22.65
N HIS A 34 -8.75 -2.06 21.98
CA HIS A 34 -8.80 -2.41 20.57
C HIS A 34 -8.35 -1.25 19.67
N LEU A 35 -8.60 0.00 20.06
CA LEU A 35 -8.09 1.17 19.36
C LEU A 35 -6.55 1.19 19.35
N VAL A 36 -5.93 0.95 20.52
CA VAL A 36 -4.47 0.88 20.66
C VAL A 36 -3.89 -0.27 19.85
N ASN A 37 -4.51 -1.45 19.88
CA ASN A 37 -4.06 -2.61 19.11
C ASN A 37 -4.23 -2.41 17.59
N THR A 38 -5.25 -1.66 17.18
CA THR A 38 -5.45 -1.26 15.78
C THR A 38 -4.32 -0.33 15.33
N TYR A 39 -3.97 0.69 16.11
CA TYR A 39 -2.85 1.58 15.79
C TYR A 39 -1.51 0.83 15.74
N LYS A 40 -1.27 -0.10 16.66
CA LYS A 40 -0.07 -0.96 16.62
C LYS A 40 -0.02 -1.81 15.35
N THR A 41 -1.14 -2.43 14.98
CA THR A 41 -1.24 -3.25 13.77
C THR A 41 -1.00 -2.42 12.52
N ILE A 42 -1.64 -1.25 12.40
CA ILE A 42 -1.41 -0.32 11.29
C ILE A 42 0.06 0.10 11.24
N GLY A 43 0.67 0.42 12.38
CA GLY A 43 2.09 0.75 12.48
C GLY A 43 2.98 -0.37 11.94
N ILE A 44 2.73 -1.62 12.34
CA ILE A 44 3.48 -2.79 11.85
C ILE A 44 3.30 -2.95 10.34
N VAL A 45 2.05 -2.88 9.85
CA VAL A 45 1.75 -3.01 8.41
C VAL A 45 2.48 -1.95 7.60
N ILE A 46 2.49 -0.69 8.05
CA ILE A 46 3.22 0.40 7.38
C ILE A 46 4.72 0.11 7.36
N VAL A 47 5.31 -0.29 8.50
CA VAL A 47 6.74 -0.60 8.59
C VAL A 47 7.11 -1.75 7.64
N VAL A 48 6.32 -2.82 7.62
CA VAL A 48 6.53 -3.98 6.73
C VAL A 48 6.37 -3.57 5.27
N ALA A 49 5.37 -2.76 4.94
CA ALA A 49 5.16 -2.27 3.58
C ALA A 49 6.34 -1.40 3.11
N LEU A 50 6.84 -0.49 3.93
CA LEU A 50 8.02 0.31 3.63
C LEU A 50 9.27 -0.56 3.45
N PHE A 51 9.44 -1.57 4.31
CA PHE A 51 10.54 -2.53 4.18
C PHE A 51 10.45 -3.30 2.86
N LEU A 52 9.26 -3.79 2.49
CA LEU A 52 9.04 -4.45 1.20
C LEU A 52 9.32 -3.53 0.01
N ILE A 53 8.88 -2.27 0.07
CA ILE A 53 9.18 -1.28 -0.97
C ILE A 53 10.70 -1.09 -1.10
N MET A 54 11.42 -1.02 0.02
CA MET A 54 12.88 -0.91 0.04
C MET A 54 13.54 -2.14 -0.58
N VAL A 55 13.12 -3.35 -0.19
CA VAL A 55 13.63 -4.62 -0.73
C VAL A 55 13.36 -4.70 -2.24
N VAL A 56 12.14 -4.43 -2.68
CA VAL A 56 11.79 -4.42 -4.11
C VAL A 56 12.61 -3.37 -4.85
N SER A 57 12.74 -2.16 -4.30
CA SER A 57 13.55 -1.10 -4.93
C SER A 57 15.03 -1.46 -5.00
N PHE A 58 15.55 -2.24 -4.05
CA PHE A 58 16.93 -2.72 -4.06
C PHE A 58 17.15 -3.81 -5.11
N PHE A 59 16.30 -4.84 -5.13
CA PHE A 59 16.44 -5.97 -6.08
C PHE A 59 16.05 -5.61 -7.51
N PHE A 60 15.03 -4.78 -7.69
CA PHE A 60 14.53 -4.35 -8.99
C PHE A 60 15.07 -2.97 -9.40
N LYS A 61 16.12 -2.48 -8.73
CA LYS A 61 16.84 -1.29 -9.20
C LYS A 61 17.32 -1.56 -10.62
N ARG A 62 16.66 -0.93 -11.60
CA ARG A 62 17.07 -1.03 -13.00
C ARG A 62 18.38 -0.26 -13.13
N ASP A 63 19.49 -0.97 -13.01
CA ASP A 63 20.78 -0.43 -13.41
C ASP A 63 20.70 -0.19 -14.94
N HIS A 64 20.46 1.05 -15.35
CA HIS A 64 20.69 1.51 -16.73
C HIS A 64 22.19 1.44 -17.12
N LYS A 65 23.02 0.87 -16.25
CA LYS A 65 24.47 0.77 -16.36
C LYS A 65 24.93 0.10 -17.66
N GLY A 66 24.09 -0.73 -18.28
CA GLY A 66 24.37 -1.39 -19.55
C GLY A 66 23.84 -0.70 -20.81
N TYR A 67 23.05 0.37 -20.71
CA TYR A 67 22.37 0.96 -21.87
C TYR A 67 22.64 2.46 -22.03
N ASP A 68 22.78 2.91 -23.28
CA ASP A 68 22.92 4.32 -23.64
C ASP A 68 21.55 5.02 -23.59
N THR A 69 21.40 5.94 -22.62
CA THR A 69 20.16 6.70 -22.39
C THR A 69 20.03 7.92 -23.30
N THR A 70 21.01 8.22 -24.15
CA THR A 70 21.02 9.39 -25.04
C THR A 70 20.37 9.12 -26.41
N LYS A 71 20.13 7.86 -26.75
CA LYS A 71 19.50 7.45 -28.02
C LYS A 71 18.07 6.97 -27.81
N GLY A 72 17.09 7.79 -28.21
CA GLY A 72 15.67 7.45 -28.13
C GLY A 72 15.22 6.63 -29.33
N ASN A 73 15.10 5.30 -29.17
CA ASN A 73 14.19 4.44 -29.93
C ASN A 73 14.36 2.95 -29.59
N ILE A 74 15.58 2.52 -29.28
CA ILE A 74 15.94 1.11 -29.06
C ILE A 74 17.01 1.03 -27.96
N ALA A 75 16.97 0.01 -27.13
CA ALA A 75 17.97 -0.23 -26.10
C ALA A 75 19.35 -0.51 -26.75
N HIS A 76 20.29 0.42 -26.62
CA HIS A 76 21.65 0.28 -27.16
C HIS A 76 22.62 -0.08 -26.04
N PRO A 77 23.46 -1.13 -26.17
CA PRO A 77 24.49 -1.42 -25.18
C PRO A 77 25.51 -0.28 -25.13
N LYS A 78 25.95 0.08 -23.92
CA LYS A 78 27.00 1.08 -23.70
C LYS A 78 28.35 0.50 -24.13
N LYS A 79 28.98 1.09 -25.15
CA LYS A 79 30.36 0.78 -25.56
C LYS A 79 31.37 1.26 -24.52
#